data_AF-A0A1B8A915-F1
#
_entry.id   AF-A0A1B8A915-F1
#
_cell.length_a   1.000
_cell.length_b   1.000
_cell.length_c   1.000
_cell.angle_alpha   90.00
_cell.angle_beta   90.00
_cell.angle_gamma   90.00
#
_symmetry.space_group_name_H-M   'P 1'
#
loop_
_entity.id
_entity.type
_entity.pdbx_description
1 polymer ?
#
loop_
_entity_poly.entity_id
_entity_poly.type
_entity_poly.pdbx_seq_one_letter_code
_entity_poly.pdbx_strand_id
1 'polypeptide(L)'
;MTPTIEELLKEYDFDPSLIDRVALRKYKQPIAIVEPDPKWPEHFARAKTRIESAIGDTAVSINHVGSTSVPDINDEASYANALEAAGFHFLVREPGWHGHRLFCDYEPVPTNLHVWGPGCPEVVRHRIFTDWLRKNEDDRKAYENIKREAAKASVENGEDVMEYNNRKQNVIREILQMAFKDLGYL
;
A
#
# COMPACT_ATOMS: atom_id res chain seq x y z
N MET A 1 -11.89 -0.37 15.80
CA MET A 1 -12.80 -1.53 15.63
C MET A 1 -12.14 -2.52 14.68
N THR A 2 -12.36 -3.82 14.83
CA THR A 2 -11.83 -4.82 13.87
C THR A 2 -12.83 -4.95 12.72
N PRO A 3 -12.39 -4.96 11.44
CA PRO A 3 -13.31 -5.12 10.31
C PRO A 3 -13.98 -6.50 10.33
N THR A 4 -15.21 -6.58 9.82
CA THR A 4 -15.96 -7.84 9.69
C THR A 4 -15.44 -8.70 8.55
N ILE A 5 -15.79 -9.99 8.53
CA ILE A 5 -15.44 -10.88 7.40
C ILE A 5 -16.07 -10.37 6.10
N GLU A 6 -17.32 -9.92 6.13
CA GLU A 6 -17.98 -9.33 4.95
C GLU A 6 -17.19 -8.13 4.41
N GLU A 7 -16.74 -7.24 5.30
CA GLU A 7 -15.92 -6.08 4.93
C GLU A 7 -14.56 -6.48 4.35
N LEU A 8 -13.97 -7.61 4.79
CA LEU A 8 -12.71 -8.19 4.29
C LEU A 8 -12.88 -8.93 2.96
N LEU A 9 -14.05 -9.47 2.67
CA LEU A 9 -14.33 -10.17 1.41
C LEU A 9 -14.82 -9.23 0.29
N LYS A 10 -15.31 -8.04 0.64
CA LYS A 10 -15.81 -7.06 -0.33
C LYS A 10 -14.74 -6.63 -1.33
N GLU A 11 -14.95 -6.91 -2.61
CA GLU A 11 -14.10 -6.38 -3.67
C GLU A 11 -14.46 -4.92 -3.98
N TYR A 12 -13.43 -4.13 -4.32
CA TYR A 12 -13.57 -2.75 -4.78
C TYR A 12 -12.98 -2.67 -6.17
N ASP A 13 -13.76 -2.13 -7.10
CA ASP A 13 -13.25 -1.81 -8.43
C ASP A 13 -12.61 -0.44 -8.42
N PHE A 14 -11.43 -0.36 -9.02
CA PHE A 14 -10.69 0.87 -9.13
C PHE A 14 -11.38 1.80 -10.12
N ASP A 15 -11.80 2.98 -9.65
CA ASP A 15 -12.32 4.05 -10.49
C ASP A 15 -11.42 5.28 -10.39
N PRO A 16 -10.61 5.59 -11.42
CA PRO A 16 -9.69 6.72 -11.40
C PRO A 16 -10.41 8.07 -11.32
N SER A 17 -11.71 8.13 -11.64
CA SER A 17 -12.49 9.38 -11.56
C SER A 17 -12.82 9.79 -10.13
N LEU A 18 -12.71 8.86 -9.17
CA LEU A 18 -12.96 9.10 -7.75
C LEU A 18 -11.70 9.55 -6.98
N ILE A 19 -10.58 9.71 -7.69
CA ILE A 19 -9.30 10.12 -7.11
C ILE A 19 -9.19 11.63 -7.06
N ASP A 20 -9.01 12.18 -5.86
CA ASP A 20 -8.60 13.56 -5.66
C ASP A 20 -7.07 13.65 -5.61
N ARG A 21 -6.46 14.31 -6.60
CA ARG A 21 -5.00 14.47 -6.69
C ARG A 21 -4.57 15.77 -6.03
N VAL A 22 -3.81 15.65 -4.95
CA VAL A 22 -3.23 16.77 -4.20
C VAL A 22 -1.99 17.31 -4.90
N ALA A 23 -1.10 16.41 -5.33
CA ALA A 23 0.14 16.77 -6.01
C ALA A 23 0.59 15.67 -6.97
N LEU A 24 1.49 16.03 -7.88
CA LEU A 24 2.19 15.09 -8.75
C LEU A 24 3.54 14.70 -8.14
N ARG A 25 3.99 13.48 -8.44
CA ARG A 25 5.35 13.08 -8.10
C ARG A 25 6.35 13.95 -8.86
N LYS A 26 7.42 14.35 -8.17
CA LYS A 26 8.52 15.13 -8.73
C LYS A 26 9.25 14.38 -9.85
N TYR A 27 9.37 13.06 -9.71
CA TYR A 27 9.99 12.19 -10.71
C TYR A 27 9.17 10.91 -10.88
N LYS A 28 9.06 10.42 -12.12
CA LYS A 28 8.47 9.12 -12.42
C LYS A 28 9.44 8.05 -11.91
N GLN A 29 8.96 7.19 -11.01
CA GLN A 29 9.72 6.02 -10.57
C GLN A 29 9.70 4.98 -11.68
N PRO A 30 10.83 4.31 -11.99
CA PRO A 30 10.86 3.24 -12.97
C PRO A 30 9.96 2.09 -12.51
N ILE A 31 9.18 1.52 -13.44
CA ILE A 31 8.44 0.29 -13.20
C ILE A 31 9.44 -0.87 -13.34
N ALA A 32 10.18 -1.13 -12.26
CA ALA A 32 11.22 -2.16 -12.23
C ALA A 32 11.07 -3.04 -10.99
N ILE A 33 11.24 -4.35 -11.17
CA ILE A 33 11.36 -5.30 -10.07
C ILE A 33 12.85 -5.54 -9.83
N VAL A 34 13.29 -5.25 -8.61
CA VAL A 34 14.67 -5.48 -8.16
C VAL A 34 14.72 -6.67 -7.22
N GLU A 35 15.91 -7.27 -7.12
CA GLU A 35 16.15 -8.33 -6.15
C GLU A 35 16.02 -7.83 -4.71
N PRO A 36 15.69 -8.73 -3.75
CA PRO A 36 15.60 -8.37 -2.35
C PRO A 36 16.87 -7.71 -1.81
N ASP A 37 16.74 -6.49 -1.29
CA ASP A 37 17.82 -5.82 -0.58
C ASP A 37 17.74 -6.15 0.93
N PRO A 38 18.78 -6.75 1.54
CA PRO A 38 18.79 -7.04 2.97
C PRO A 38 18.70 -5.78 3.86
N LYS A 39 18.88 -4.58 3.30
CA LYS A 39 18.73 -3.30 4.01
C LYS A 39 17.28 -2.81 4.09
N TRP A 40 16.32 -3.40 3.37
CA TRP A 40 14.91 -2.97 3.42
C TRP A 40 14.31 -2.89 4.83
N PRO A 41 14.58 -3.82 5.76
CA PRO A 41 14.14 -3.68 7.15
C PRO A 41 14.68 -2.40 7.83
N GLU A 42 15.91 -2.01 7.53
CA GLU A 42 16.53 -0.79 8.05
C GLU A 42 15.88 0.46 7.43
N HIS A 43 15.62 0.45 6.12
CA HIS A 43 14.88 1.52 5.42
C HIS A 43 13.49 1.72 6.03
N PHE A 44 12.76 0.64 6.27
CA PHE A 44 11.47 0.69 6.95
C PHE A 44 11.59 1.26 8.37
N ALA A 45 12.56 0.79 9.17
CA ALA A 45 12.74 1.29 10.54
C ALA A 45 13.00 2.80 10.57
N ARG A 46 13.76 3.34 9.62
CA ARG A 46 13.99 4.78 9.49
C ARG A 46 12.73 5.55 9.10
N ALA A 47 11.99 5.06 8.11
CA ALA A 47 10.72 5.68 7.71
C ALA A 47 9.70 5.66 8.86
N LYS A 48 9.58 4.52 9.56
CA LYS A 48 8.75 4.36 10.74
C LYS A 48 9.11 5.36 11.84
N THR A 49 10.40 5.47 12.18
CA THR A 49 10.88 6.42 13.21
C THR A 49 10.53 7.87 12.83
N ARG A 50 10.65 8.24 11.55
CA ARG A 50 10.25 9.57 11.06
C ARG A 50 8.75 9.82 11.21
N ILE A 51 7.92 8.84 10.85
CA ILE A 51 6.47 8.91 11.02
C ILE A 51 6.11 9.06 12.50
N GLU A 52 6.65 8.19 13.37
CA GLU A 52 6.42 8.25 14.82
C GLU A 52 6.87 9.59 15.42
N SER A 53 8.01 10.13 14.96
CA SER A 53 8.48 11.45 15.43
C SER A 53 7.61 12.60 14.94
N ALA A 54 6.99 12.46 13.76
CA ALA A 54 6.18 13.51 13.15
C ALA A 54 4.78 13.58 13.75
N ILE A 55 4.14 12.41 13.92
CA ILE A 55 2.72 12.34 14.29
C ILE A 55 2.46 11.60 15.61
N GLY A 56 3.49 11.08 16.29
CA GLY A 56 3.40 10.56 17.65
C GLY A 56 2.22 9.61 17.87
N ASP A 57 1.45 9.89 18.92
CA ASP A 57 0.27 9.11 19.34
C ASP A 57 -0.89 9.20 18.34
N THR A 58 -0.85 10.09 17.34
CA THR A 58 -1.80 10.08 16.22
C THR A 58 -1.60 8.82 15.37
N ALA A 59 -0.39 8.26 15.27
CA ALA A 59 -0.22 6.98 14.60
C ALA A 59 -0.78 5.82 15.45
N VAL A 60 -1.94 5.29 15.06
CA VAL A 60 -2.57 4.12 15.72
C VAL A 60 -1.76 2.85 15.46
N SER A 61 -1.23 2.69 14.24
CA SER A 61 -0.32 1.60 13.90
C SER A 61 0.49 1.91 12.64
N ILE A 62 1.68 1.32 12.52
CA ILE A 62 2.57 1.45 11.35
C ILE A 62 3.10 0.06 10.98
N ASN A 63 2.85 -0.40 9.75
CA ASN A 63 3.18 -1.75 9.30
C ASN A 63 4.07 -1.77 8.05
N HIS A 64 5.08 -2.66 8.04
CA HIS A 64 5.93 -2.93 6.88
C HIS A 64 5.21 -3.86 5.87
N VAL A 65 4.08 -3.38 5.37
CA VAL A 65 3.29 -3.97 4.29
C VAL A 65 2.87 -2.88 3.28
N GLY A 66 3.19 -1.62 3.60
CA GLY A 66 2.73 -0.42 2.90
C GLY A 66 1.48 0.20 3.51
N SER A 67 1.29 0.23 4.84
CA SER A 67 0.09 0.87 5.44
C SER A 67 0.31 1.39 6.87
N THR A 68 -0.16 2.61 7.12
CA THR A 68 -0.20 3.34 8.40
C THR A 68 -1.65 3.70 8.74
N SER A 69 -2.03 3.68 10.02
CA SER A 69 -3.38 4.06 10.46
C SER A 69 -3.36 5.25 11.42
N VAL A 70 -4.32 6.18 11.26
CA VAL A 70 -4.54 7.37 12.10
C VAL A 70 -5.97 7.37 12.68
N PRO A 71 -6.29 8.15 13.73
CA PRO A 71 -7.54 8.05 14.48
C PRO A 71 -8.73 8.63 13.71
N ASP A 72 -8.52 9.76 13.03
CA ASP A 72 -9.45 10.34 12.06
C ASP A 72 -8.69 10.65 10.76
N ILE A 73 -9.07 9.96 9.69
CA ILE A 73 -8.45 10.13 8.36
C ILE A 73 -8.90 11.41 7.64
N ASN A 74 -10.00 12.03 8.09
CA ASN A 74 -10.50 13.27 7.49
C ASN A 74 -9.92 14.52 8.19
N ASP A 75 -9.37 14.38 9.40
CA ASP A 75 -8.62 15.43 10.08
C ASP A 75 -7.18 15.52 9.58
N GLU A 76 -7.02 15.85 8.29
CA GLU A 76 -5.71 15.98 7.66
C GLU A 76 -4.81 17.01 8.38
N ALA A 77 -5.39 18.03 9.00
CA ALA A 77 -4.64 19.03 9.74
C ALA A 77 -3.85 18.41 10.92
N SER A 78 -4.34 17.31 11.50
CA SER A 78 -3.69 16.62 12.61
C SER A 78 -2.44 15.82 12.24
N TYR A 79 -2.25 15.47 10.95
CA TYR A 79 -1.15 14.60 10.54
C TYR A 79 -0.46 14.99 9.23
N ALA A 80 -1.18 15.52 8.23
CA ALA A 80 -0.64 15.73 6.88
C ALA A 80 0.49 16.76 6.90
N ASN A 81 0.29 17.92 7.53
CA ASN A 81 1.32 18.96 7.64
C ASN A 81 2.58 18.46 8.36
N ALA A 82 2.42 17.66 9.40
CA ALA A 82 3.53 17.10 10.15
C ALA A 82 4.30 16.05 9.33
N LEU A 83 3.59 15.19 8.57
CA LEU A 83 4.19 14.26 7.63
C LEU A 83 4.93 14.98 6.49
N GLU A 84 4.36 16.05 5.94
CA GLU A 84 5.00 16.88 4.93
C GLU A 84 6.27 17.54 5.47
N ALA A 85 6.23 18.11 6.68
CA ALA A 85 7.40 18.65 7.36
C ALA A 85 8.47 17.57 7.62
N ALA A 86 8.05 16.32 7.81
CA ALA A 86 8.93 15.18 7.95
C ALA A 86 9.42 14.59 6.62
N GLY A 87 9.07 15.18 5.47
CA GLY A 87 9.54 14.80 4.13
C GLY A 87 8.63 13.84 3.35
N PHE A 88 7.41 13.57 3.84
CA PHE A 88 6.43 12.76 3.11
C PHE A 88 5.47 13.68 2.34
N HIS A 89 5.53 13.67 1.02
CA HIS A 89 4.75 14.54 0.16
C HIS A 89 3.36 13.98 -0.11
N PHE A 90 2.32 14.77 0.12
CA PHE A 90 0.94 14.33 -0.05
C PHE A 90 0.55 14.29 -1.53
N LEU A 91 0.17 13.12 -2.05
CA LEU A 91 -0.13 12.93 -3.46
C LEU A 91 -1.62 12.83 -3.76
N VAL A 92 -2.34 11.99 -3.01
CA VAL A 92 -3.67 11.53 -3.41
C VAL A 92 -4.59 11.33 -2.21
N ARG A 93 -5.87 11.70 -2.37
CA ARG A 93 -6.99 11.26 -1.55
C ARG A 93 -7.91 10.36 -2.36
N GLU A 94 -8.42 9.29 -1.74
CA GLU A 94 -9.42 8.41 -2.34
C GLU A 94 -10.60 8.25 -1.37
N PRO A 95 -11.55 9.22 -1.33
CA PRO A 95 -12.70 9.18 -0.43
C PRO A 95 -13.54 7.92 -0.60
N GLY A 96 -13.68 7.44 -1.85
CA GLY A 96 -14.43 6.23 -2.19
C GLY A 96 -13.77 4.92 -1.74
N TRP A 97 -12.49 4.95 -1.38
CA TRP A 97 -11.74 3.78 -0.94
C TRP A 97 -11.26 3.99 0.50
N HIS A 98 -12.19 3.86 1.44
CA HIS A 98 -11.98 4.00 2.89
C HIS A 98 -11.27 5.30 3.34
N GLY A 99 -11.41 6.37 2.57
CA GLY A 99 -10.73 7.63 2.85
C GLY A 99 -9.19 7.55 2.73
N HIS A 100 -8.65 6.61 1.98
CA HIS A 100 -7.20 6.43 1.81
C HIS A 100 -6.48 7.73 1.45
N ARG A 101 -5.32 7.98 2.10
CA ARG A 101 -4.35 9.01 1.67
C ARG A 101 -3.03 8.38 1.28
N LEU A 102 -2.48 8.83 0.15
CA LEU A 102 -1.16 8.42 -0.30
C LEU A 102 -0.18 9.58 -0.18
N PHE A 103 0.90 9.34 0.55
CA PHE A 103 2.08 10.18 0.57
C PHE A 103 3.26 9.45 -0.10
N CYS A 104 4.28 10.19 -0.54
CA CYS A 104 5.54 9.61 -0.96
C CYS A 104 6.75 10.30 -0.35
N ASP A 105 7.82 9.55 -0.22
CA ASP A 105 9.18 10.06 0.00
C ASP A 105 10.06 9.66 -1.18
N TYR A 106 11.11 10.42 -1.44
CA TYR A 106 12.10 10.18 -2.47
C TYR A 106 13.43 9.68 -1.90
N GLU A 107 13.78 10.06 -0.66
CA GLU A 107 15.11 9.88 -0.10
C GLU A 107 15.07 9.26 1.31
N PRO A 108 16.03 8.41 1.70
CA PRO A 108 17.11 7.86 0.87
C PRO A 108 16.64 6.75 -0.08
N VAL A 109 15.41 6.28 0.07
CA VAL A 109 14.79 5.27 -0.79
C VAL A 109 13.35 5.71 -1.07
N PRO A 110 12.90 5.70 -2.33
CA PRO A 110 11.52 6.01 -2.67
C PRO A 110 10.54 5.16 -1.86
N THR A 111 9.64 5.81 -1.13
CA THR A 111 8.72 5.16 -0.21
C THR A 111 7.29 5.62 -0.49
N ASN A 112 6.34 4.69 -0.53
CA ASN A 112 4.92 5.00 -0.52
C ASN A 112 4.38 4.83 0.91
N LEU A 113 3.75 5.88 1.42
CA LEU A 113 3.10 5.88 2.72
C LEU A 113 1.58 5.95 2.49
N HIS A 114 0.92 4.82 2.67
CA HIS A 114 -0.53 4.72 2.64
C HIS A 114 -1.07 4.97 4.04
N VAL A 115 -2.05 5.87 4.18
CA VAL A 115 -2.66 6.25 5.46
C VAL A 115 -4.15 5.93 5.42
N TRP A 116 -4.63 5.29 6.47
CA TRP A 116 -6.01 4.80 6.61
C TRP A 116 -6.61 5.19 7.97
N GLY A 117 -7.94 5.22 8.06
CA GLY A 117 -8.62 5.32 9.36
C GLY A 117 -8.50 4.03 10.19
N PRO A 118 -8.90 4.05 11.48
CA PRO A 118 -8.80 2.90 12.37
C PRO A 118 -9.74 1.79 11.92
N GLY A 119 -9.26 0.55 11.93
CA GLY A 119 -10.09 -0.61 11.58
C GLY A 119 -10.36 -0.78 10.08
N CYS A 120 -9.64 -0.05 9.22
CA CYS A 120 -9.79 -0.19 7.78
C CYS A 120 -9.54 -1.66 7.33
N PRO A 121 -10.48 -2.28 6.58
CA PRO A 121 -10.32 -3.63 6.04
C PRO A 121 -9.03 -3.82 5.23
N GLU A 122 -8.62 -2.81 4.45
CA GLU A 122 -7.40 -2.88 3.62
C GLU A 122 -6.13 -3.10 4.43
N VAL A 123 -6.04 -2.53 5.63
CA VAL A 123 -4.88 -2.73 6.52
C VAL A 123 -4.78 -4.21 6.92
N VAL A 124 -5.91 -4.84 7.18
CA VAL A 124 -5.98 -6.27 7.54
C VAL A 124 -5.74 -7.15 6.31
N ARG A 125 -6.28 -6.79 5.14
CA ARG A 125 -6.02 -7.49 3.86
C ARG A 125 -4.54 -7.51 3.52
N HIS A 126 -3.84 -6.37 3.63
CA HIS A 126 -2.40 -6.30 3.38
C HIS A 126 -1.60 -7.23 4.32
N ARG A 127 -2.01 -7.32 5.60
CA ARG A 127 -1.39 -8.24 6.56
C ARG A 127 -1.65 -9.71 6.17
N ILE A 128 -2.91 -10.07 5.90
CA ILE A 128 -3.29 -11.43 5.49
C ILE A 128 -2.52 -11.86 4.24
N PHE A 129 -2.45 -10.99 3.23
CA PHE A 129 -1.71 -11.25 2.00
C PHE A 129 -0.22 -11.50 2.29
N THR A 130 0.40 -10.65 3.09
CA THR A 130 1.83 -10.79 3.42
C THR A 130 2.09 -12.08 4.21
N ASP A 131 1.26 -12.41 5.19
CA ASP A 131 1.40 -13.63 5.98
C ASP A 131 1.19 -14.89 5.13
N TRP A 132 0.24 -14.85 4.18
CA TRP A 132 0.05 -15.91 3.19
C TRP A 132 1.29 -16.12 2.32
N LEU A 133 1.88 -15.06 1.77
CA LEU A 133 3.08 -15.17 0.93
C LEU A 133 4.33 -15.65 1.70
N ARG A 134 4.38 -15.44 3.02
CA ARG A 134 5.47 -15.96 3.85
C ARG A 134 5.39 -17.47 4.02
N LYS A 135 4.18 -18.04 4.08
CA LYS A 135 3.96 -19.47 4.32
C LYS A 135 3.76 -20.30 3.05
N ASN A 136 3.35 -19.68 1.93
CA ASN A 136 3.10 -20.37 0.66
C ASN A 136 4.13 -19.96 -0.40
N GLU A 137 5.12 -20.82 -0.63
CA GLU A 137 6.20 -20.55 -1.58
C GLU A 137 5.72 -20.46 -3.04
N ASP A 138 4.78 -21.32 -3.44
CA ASP A 138 4.29 -21.36 -4.82
C ASP A 138 3.52 -20.08 -5.17
N ASP A 139 2.64 -19.60 -4.28
CA ASP A 139 1.93 -18.32 -4.48
C ASP A 139 2.87 -17.11 -4.42
N ARG A 140 3.92 -17.18 -3.59
CA ARG A 140 4.98 -16.16 -3.59
C ARG A 140 5.71 -16.11 -4.94
N LYS A 141 6.05 -17.26 -5.52
CA LYS A 141 6.65 -17.34 -6.86
C LYS A 141 5.69 -16.86 -7.94
N ALA A 142 4.43 -17.25 -7.89
CA ALA A 142 3.41 -16.78 -8.83
C ALA A 142 3.27 -15.24 -8.78
N TYR A 143 3.21 -14.67 -7.57
CA TYR A 143 3.16 -13.23 -7.38
C TYR A 143 4.43 -12.50 -7.84
N GLU A 144 5.60 -13.11 -7.63
CA GLU A 144 6.87 -12.58 -8.15
C GLU A 144 6.90 -12.57 -9.67
N ASN A 145 6.54 -13.70 -10.30
CA ASN A 145 6.54 -13.86 -11.76
C ASN A 145 5.60 -12.84 -12.43
N ILE A 146 4.35 -12.72 -11.96
CA ILE A 146 3.41 -11.77 -12.55
C ILE A 146 3.88 -10.33 -12.38
N LYS A 147 4.56 -9.98 -11.27
CA LYS A 147 5.15 -8.64 -11.10
C LYS A 147 6.26 -8.38 -12.11
N ARG A 148 7.13 -9.36 -12.39
CA ARG A 148 8.21 -9.22 -13.37
C ARG A 148 7.66 -9.12 -14.79
N GLU A 149 6.68 -9.96 -15.13
CA GLU A 149 5.98 -9.92 -16.41
C GLU A 149 5.23 -8.60 -16.63
N ALA A 150 4.47 -8.15 -15.63
CA ALA A 150 3.76 -6.88 -15.68
C ALA A 150 4.72 -5.69 -15.83
N ALA A 151 5.82 -5.67 -15.08
CA ALA A 151 6.82 -4.61 -15.19
C ALA A 151 7.46 -4.57 -16.60
N LYS A 152 7.84 -5.75 -17.12
CA LYS A 152 8.38 -5.88 -18.48
C LYS A 152 7.39 -5.37 -19.52
N ALA A 153 6.15 -5.87 -19.50
CA ALA A 153 5.12 -5.49 -20.45
C ALA A 153 4.81 -3.97 -20.40
N SER A 154 4.73 -3.39 -19.19
CA SER A 154 4.47 -1.97 -19.05
C SER A 154 5.62 -1.10 -19.55
N VAL A 155 6.87 -1.53 -19.40
CA VAL A 155 8.02 -0.84 -19.99
C VAL A 155 8.00 -0.95 -21.52
N GLU A 156 7.78 -2.15 -22.06
CA GLU A 156 7.73 -2.41 -23.52
C GLU A 156 6.63 -1.61 -24.22
N ASN A 157 5.48 -1.42 -23.55
CA ASN A 157 4.33 -0.71 -24.10
C ASN A 157 4.29 0.79 -23.75
N GLY A 158 5.24 1.30 -22.96
CA GLY A 158 5.23 2.70 -22.51
C GLY A 158 4.08 3.04 -21.56
N GLU A 159 3.56 2.05 -20.84
CA GLU A 159 2.44 2.17 -19.92
C GLU A 159 2.83 2.88 -18.60
N ASP A 160 1.83 3.16 -17.77
CA ASP A 160 2.05 3.71 -16.44
C ASP A 160 1.78 2.70 -15.33
N VAL A 161 1.79 3.17 -14.09
CA VAL A 161 1.63 2.32 -12.90
C VAL A 161 0.25 1.67 -12.84
N MET A 162 -0.75 2.24 -13.51
CA MET A 162 -2.10 1.74 -13.55
C MET A 162 -2.21 0.46 -14.36
N GLU A 163 -1.64 0.41 -15.57
CA GLU A 163 -1.63 -0.83 -16.33
C GLU A 163 -0.79 -1.91 -15.64
N TYR A 164 0.35 -1.52 -15.03
CA TYR A 164 1.14 -2.42 -14.20
C TYR A 164 0.30 -3.04 -13.06
N ASN A 165 -0.52 -2.23 -12.38
CA ASN A 165 -1.42 -2.68 -11.31
C ASN A 165 -2.56 -3.57 -11.83
N ASN A 166 -3.15 -3.23 -12.97
CA ASN A 166 -4.22 -4.01 -13.59
C ASN A 166 -3.74 -5.42 -13.98
N ARG A 167 -2.53 -5.52 -14.55
CA ARG A 167 -1.93 -6.80 -14.99
C ARG A 167 -1.75 -7.81 -13.85
N LYS A 168 -1.50 -7.33 -12.63
CA LYS A 168 -1.30 -8.18 -11.44
C LYS A 168 -2.55 -8.38 -10.58
N GLN A 169 -3.63 -7.65 -10.87
CA GLN A 169 -4.82 -7.62 -10.03
C GLN A 169 -5.45 -9.00 -9.83
N ASN A 170 -5.61 -9.77 -10.91
CA ASN A 170 -6.26 -11.09 -10.85
C ASN A 170 -5.46 -12.05 -9.95
N VAL A 171 -4.14 -12.10 -10.10
CA VAL A 171 -3.27 -12.95 -9.25
C VAL A 171 -3.35 -12.53 -7.78
N ILE A 172 -3.42 -11.22 -7.49
CA ILE A 172 -3.62 -10.75 -6.10
C ILE A 172 -4.96 -11.25 -5.55
N ARG A 173 -6.05 -11.14 -6.33
CA ARG A 173 -7.39 -11.59 -5.92
C ARG A 173 -7.40 -13.10 -5.67
N GLU A 174 -6.81 -13.90 -6.54
CA GLU A 174 -6.72 -15.36 -6.39
C GLU A 174 -5.95 -15.75 -5.11
N ILE A 175 -4.79 -15.12 -4.87
CA ILE A 175 -3.99 -15.37 -3.67
C ILE A 175 -4.76 -14.98 -2.40
N LEU A 176 -5.46 -13.83 -2.42
CA LEU A 176 -6.31 -13.42 -1.29
C LEU A 176 -7.45 -14.41 -1.05
N GLN A 177 -8.10 -14.92 -2.10
CA GLN A 177 -9.14 -15.94 -1.95
C GLN A 177 -8.61 -17.22 -1.30
N MET A 178 -7.41 -17.68 -1.68
CA MET A 178 -6.77 -18.83 -1.04
C MET A 178 -6.45 -18.55 0.43
N ALA A 179 -5.96 -17.35 0.74
CA ALA A 179 -5.71 -16.91 2.11
C ALA A 179 -6.99 -16.85 2.95
N PHE A 180 -8.09 -16.37 2.38
CA PHE A 180 -9.39 -16.31 3.06
C PHE A 180 -9.99 -17.70 3.32
N LYS A 181 -9.86 -18.64 2.39
CA LYS A 181 -10.29 -20.03 2.58
C LYS A 181 -9.53 -20.71 3.73
N ASP A 182 -8.21 -20.53 3.79
CA ASP A 182 -7.38 -21.08 4.86
C ASP A 182 -7.71 -20.47 6.24
N LEU A 183 -8.12 -19.20 6.28
CA LEU A 183 -8.62 -18.54 7.50
C LEU A 183 -10.07 -18.93 7.85
N GLY A 184 -10.75 -19.70 7.00
CA GLY A 184 -12.16 -20.09 7.17
C GLY A 184 -13.16 -18.95 6.95
N TYR A 185 -12.79 -17.94 6.15
CA TYR A 185 -13.66 -16.82 5.78
C TYR A 185 -14.54 -17.15 4.57
N LEU A 186 -14.14 -18.14 3.78
CA LEU A 186 -14.79 -18.65 2.57
C LEU A 186 -14.97 -20.17 2.63
#